data_AF-A0A9E1PWJ3-F1
#
_entry.id   AF-A0A9E1PWJ3-F1
#
_cell.length_a   1.000
_cell.length_b   1.000
_cell.length_c   1.000
_cell.angle_alpha   90.00
_cell.angle_beta   90.00
_cell.angle_gamma   90.00
#
_symmetry.space_group_name_H-M   'P 1'
#
loop_
_entity.id
_entity.type
_entity.pdbx_description
1 polymer ?
#
loop_
_entity_poly.entity_id
_entity_poly.type
_entity_poly.pdbx_seq_one_letter_code
_entity_poly.pdbx_strand_id
1 'polypeptide(L)'
;MFQKDRFVEACKAAVGDGQQAIRDVVLEAVADPSGVIAELGEPTQAGVYPMYQGDDLTVINFVWAPYMTLLPHNHNMFAVIGLYGGREDNMFWRRIDREGDG
;
A
#
# COMPACT_ATOMS: atom_id res chain seq x y z
N MET A 1 -7.64 -3.97 17.40
CA MET A 1 -6.58 -4.94 17.06
C MET A 1 -6.76 -5.36 15.62
N PHE A 2 -5.72 -5.23 14.81
CA PHE A 2 -5.74 -5.62 13.41
C PHE A 2 -5.98 -7.13 13.25
N GLN A 3 -6.72 -7.52 12.21
CA GLN A 3 -6.88 -8.91 11.77
C GLN A 3 -6.85 -8.92 10.25
N LYS A 4 -5.98 -9.74 9.65
CA LYS A 4 -5.69 -9.70 8.21
C LYS A 4 -6.95 -9.86 7.37
N ASP A 5 -7.75 -10.89 7.67
CA ASP A 5 -8.94 -11.20 6.87
C ASP A 5 -10.04 -10.13 7.04
N ARG A 6 -10.20 -9.56 8.23
CA ARG A 6 -11.15 -8.45 8.44
C ARG A 6 -10.73 -7.18 7.73
N PHE A 7 -9.43 -6.88 7.70
CA PHE A 7 -8.90 -5.75 6.96
C PHE A 7 -9.15 -5.90 5.46
N VAL A 8 -8.91 -7.10 4.90
CA VAL A 8 -9.21 -7.39 3.49
C VAL A 8 -10.70 -7.21 3.20
N GLU A 9 -11.60 -7.73 4.03
CA GLU A 9 -13.04 -7.56 3.83
C GLU A 9 -13.49 -6.10 3.97
N ALA A 10 -12.89 -5.33 4.88
CA ALA A 10 -13.16 -3.89 5.00
C ALA A 10 -12.73 -3.12 3.74
N CYS A 11 -11.55 -3.43 3.18
CA CYS A 11 -11.10 -2.85 1.91
C CYS A 11 -12.03 -3.22 0.75
N LYS A 12 -12.47 -4.49 0.66
CA LYS A 12 -13.43 -4.94 -0.36
C LYS A 12 -14.79 -4.24 -0.24
N ALA A 13 -15.26 -3.98 0.98
CA ALA A 13 -16.50 -3.23 1.19
C ALA A 13 -16.37 -1.76 0.79
N ALA A 14 -15.21 -1.14 1.03
CA ALA A 14 -14.95 0.27 0.79
C ALA A 14 -14.52 0.62 -0.65
N VAL A 15 -14.05 -0.34 -1.45
CA VAL A 15 -13.45 -0.06 -2.78
C VAL A 15 -14.44 0.61 -3.74
N GLY A 16 -15.73 0.25 -3.67
CA GLY A 16 -16.79 0.85 -4.48
C GLY A 16 -17.05 2.33 -4.15
N ASP A 17 -16.70 2.77 -2.93
CA ASP A 17 -16.84 4.15 -2.47
C ASP A 17 -15.60 5.01 -2.80
N GLY A 18 -14.56 4.38 -3.39
CA GLY A 18 -13.38 5.04 -3.94
C GLY A 18 -12.22 5.25 -2.96
N GLN A 19 -11.22 6.00 -3.43
CA GLN A 19 -9.92 6.14 -2.76
C GLN A 19 -10.02 6.67 -1.32
N GLN A 20 -10.94 7.60 -1.05
CA GLN A 20 -11.07 8.19 0.29
C GLN A 20 -11.56 7.16 1.31
N ALA A 21 -12.52 6.32 0.95
CA ALA A 21 -13.02 5.26 1.82
C ALA A 21 -11.92 4.23 2.12
N ILE A 22 -11.13 3.83 1.11
CA ILE A 22 -9.96 2.96 1.31
C ILE A 22 -8.93 3.63 2.23
N ARG A 23 -8.69 4.93 2.07
CA ARG A 23 -7.77 5.68 2.93
C ARG A 23 -8.18 5.63 4.39
N ASP A 24 -9.47 5.74 4.70
CA ASP A 24 -9.95 5.72 6.07
C ASP A 24 -9.78 4.33 6.70
N VAL A 25 -10.06 3.25 5.96
CA VAL A 25 -9.80 1.86 6.38
C VAL A 25 -8.30 1.62 6.65
N VAL A 26 -7.43 2.07 5.74
CA VAL A 26 -5.97 1.93 5.91
C VAL A 26 -5.46 2.74 7.09
N LEU A 27 -5.98 3.96 7.29
CA LEU A 27 -5.59 4.83 8.40
C LEU A 27 -5.93 4.19 9.75
N GLU A 28 -7.11 3.60 9.89
CA GLU A 28 -7.49 2.84 11.09
C GLU A 28 -6.58 1.63 11.32
N ALA A 29 -6.28 0.87 10.26
CA ALA A 29 -5.44 -0.32 10.34
C ALA A 29 -4.02 -0.02 10.85
N VAL A 30 -3.39 1.06 10.37
CA VAL A 30 -2.00 1.42 10.75
C VAL A 30 -1.92 2.31 12.00
N ALA A 31 -3.05 2.70 12.59
CA ALA A 31 -3.08 3.48 13.83
C ALA A 31 -2.56 2.68 15.04
N ASP A 32 -2.57 1.35 14.97
CA ASP A 32 -1.93 0.43 15.93
C ASP A 32 -0.90 -0.45 15.20
N PRO A 33 0.33 0.05 14.99
CA PRO A 33 1.37 -0.70 14.29
C PRO A 33 1.72 -2.03 14.97
N SER A 34 1.65 -2.08 16.30
CA SER A 34 1.97 -3.28 17.07
C SER A 34 0.98 -4.41 16.82
N GLY A 35 -0.30 -4.08 16.65
CA GLY A 35 -1.33 -5.03 16.25
C GLY A 35 -1.11 -5.59 14.85
N VAL A 36 -0.63 -4.79 13.90
CA VAL A 36 -0.30 -5.25 12.54
C VAL A 36 0.87 -6.25 12.58
N ILE A 37 1.94 -5.93 13.33
CA ILE A 37 3.10 -6.83 13.47
C ILE A 37 2.71 -8.12 14.20
N ALA A 38 1.86 -8.06 15.22
CA ALA A 38 1.40 -9.24 15.95
C ALA A 38 0.63 -10.23 15.06
N GLU A 39 -0.14 -9.73 14.08
CA GLU A 39 -0.92 -10.54 13.14
C GLU A 39 -0.08 -11.03 11.95
N LEU A 40 0.75 -10.16 11.35
CA LEU A 40 1.51 -10.47 10.14
C LEU A 40 2.90 -11.08 10.41
N GLY A 41 3.40 -10.97 11.64
CA GLY A 41 4.74 -11.36 12.05
C GLY A 41 5.78 -10.26 11.84
N GLU A 42 6.94 -10.42 12.50
CA GLU A 42 8.10 -9.55 12.30
C GLU A 42 8.62 -9.65 10.85
N PRO A 43 8.90 -8.52 10.17
CA PRO A 43 9.42 -8.54 8.82
C PRO A 43 10.87 -9.05 8.80
N THR A 44 11.08 -10.25 8.24
CA THR A 44 12.40 -10.90 8.18
C THR A 44 13.03 -10.86 6.78
N GLN A 45 12.23 -10.67 5.74
CA GLN A 45 12.68 -10.67 4.35
C GLN A 45 11.97 -9.57 3.57
N ALA A 46 12.72 -8.88 2.70
CA ALA A 46 12.15 -7.90 1.79
C ALA A 46 11.37 -8.59 0.66
N GLY A 47 10.24 -8.00 0.29
CA GLY A 47 9.38 -8.56 -0.74
C GLY A 47 7.97 -8.00 -0.73
N VAL A 48 7.21 -8.40 -1.73
CA VAL A 48 5.77 -8.13 -1.86
C VAL A 48 5.03 -9.39 -1.47
N TYR A 49 4.14 -9.26 -0.49
CA TYR A 49 3.36 -10.36 0.08
C TYR A 49 1.87 -10.08 -0.15
N PRO A 50 1.25 -10.65 -1.20
CA PRO A 50 -0.18 -10.47 -1.44
C PRO A 50 -1.02 -11.04 -0.30
N MET A 51 -1.94 -10.23 0.22
CA MET A 51 -2.96 -10.65 1.18
C MET A 51 -4.29 -10.95 0.47
N TYR A 52 -4.58 -10.22 -0.61
CA TYR A 52 -5.74 -10.41 -1.46
C TYR A 52 -5.45 -9.93 -2.89
N GLN A 53 -6.01 -10.63 -3.87
CA GLN A 53 -5.93 -10.28 -5.29
C GLN A 53 -7.29 -10.53 -5.95
N GLY A 54 -7.90 -9.48 -6.48
CA GLY A 54 -9.13 -9.50 -7.26
C GLY A 54 -9.05 -8.53 -8.43
N ASP A 55 -10.09 -8.51 -9.26
CA ASP A 55 -10.13 -7.70 -10.49
C ASP A 55 -10.20 -6.19 -10.21
N ASP A 56 -10.77 -5.81 -9.06
CA ASP A 56 -11.03 -4.43 -8.65
C ASP A 56 -10.15 -3.95 -7.49
N LEU A 57 -9.52 -4.87 -6.76
CA LEU A 57 -8.71 -4.58 -5.58
C LEU A 57 -7.57 -5.58 -5.42
N THR A 58 -6.38 -5.07 -5.11
CA THR A 58 -5.24 -5.87 -4.63
C THR A 58 -4.76 -5.29 -3.31
N VAL A 59 -4.58 -6.13 -2.30
CA VAL A 59 -4.06 -5.76 -0.98
C VAL A 59 -2.74 -6.47 -0.76
N ILE A 60 -1.68 -5.71 -0.56
CA ILE A 60 -0.32 -6.24 -0.37
C ILE A 60 0.25 -5.77 0.96
N ASN A 61 1.03 -6.65 1.60
CA ASN A 61 2.02 -6.24 2.57
C ASN A 61 3.38 -6.12 1.86
N PHE A 62 4.04 -4.97 1.96
CA PHE A 62 5.33 -4.73 1.30
C PHE A 62 6.39 -4.47 2.37
N VAL A 63 7.40 -5.34 2.43
CA VAL A 63 8.60 -5.16 3.24
C VAL A 63 9.74 -4.61 2.38
N TRP A 64 10.20 -3.40 2.71
CA TRP A 64 11.38 -2.77 2.11
C TRP A 64 12.68 -3.32 2.72
N ALA A 65 13.69 -3.60 1.88
CA ALA A 65 15.06 -3.77 2.37
C ALA A 65 15.70 -2.39 2.67
N PRO A 66 16.71 -2.32 3.55
CA PRO A 66 17.49 -1.10 3.75
C PRO A 66 18.03 -0.55 2.42
N TYR A 67 17.79 0.74 2.17
CA TYR A 67 18.22 1.45 0.97
C TYR A 67 17.64 0.96 -0.37
N MET A 68 16.62 0.10 -0.34
CA MET A 68 15.90 -0.29 -1.55
C MET A 68 15.21 0.91 -2.18
N THR A 69 15.34 1.06 -3.50
CA THR A 69 14.70 2.12 -4.27
C THR A 69 13.86 1.48 -5.37
N LEU A 70 12.61 1.93 -5.51
CA LEU A 70 11.74 1.51 -6.60
C LEU A 70 11.85 2.52 -7.75
N LEU A 71 11.94 1.99 -8.98
CA LEU A 71 12.06 2.84 -10.18
C LEU A 71 10.80 3.69 -10.37
N PRO A 72 10.91 4.87 -11.01
CA PRO A 72 9.76 5.70 -11.32
C PRO A 72 8.72 4.92 -12.14
N HIS A 73 7.46 4.92 -11.69
CA HIS A 73 6.35 4.22 -12.33
C HIS A 73 5.05 5.00 -12.16
N ASN A 74 4.02 4.62 -12.93
CA ASN A 74 2.67 5.15 -12.82
C ASN A 74 1.72 4.00 -12.48
N HIS A 75 0.85 4.20 -11.51
CA HIS A 75 -0.09 3.17 -11.05
C HIS A 75 -1.23 2.95 -12.07
N ASN A 76 -1.58 3.98 -12.85
CA ASN A 76 -2.73 3.97 -13.78
C ASN A 76 -4.09 3.63 -13.11
N MET A 77 -4.11 3.68 -11.78
CA MET A 77 -5.24 3.51 -10.87
C MET A 77 -4.88 4.21 -9.55
N PHE A 78 -5.82 4.34 -8.62
CA PHE A 78 -5.50 4.87 -7.29
C PHE A 78 -4.66 3.87 -6.48
N ALA A 79 -3.84 4.38 -5.57
CA ALA A 79 -3.11 3.58 -4.59
C ALA A 79 -3.15 4.28 -3.23
N VAL A 80 -3.31 3.49 -2.16
CA VAL A 80 -3.29 3.97 -0.78
C VAL A 80 -2.21 3.20 -0.04
N ILE A 81 -1.23 3.91 0.52
CA ILE A 81 -0.07 3.35 1.20
C ILE A 81 -0.14 3.74 2.68
N GLY A 82 -0.15 2.74 3.56
CA GLY A 82 -0.09 2.91 5.01
C GLY A 82 1.20 2.30 5.57
N LEU A 83 2.00 3.10 6.27
CA LEU A 83 3.22 2.62 6.92
C LEU A 83 2.91 2.21 8.36
N TYR A 84 3.23 0.97 8.72
CA TYR A 84 3.16 0.47 10.09
C TYR A 84 4.56 0.18 10.69
N GLY A 85 5.63 0.54 9.99
CA GLY A 85 7.00 0.37 10.47
C GLY A 85 8.00 1.12 9.59
N GLY A 86 9.09 1.57 10.20
CA GLY A 86 10.16 2.26 9.49
C GLY A 86 9.72 3.58 8.84
N ARG A 87 10.24 3.84 7.64
CA ARG A 87 10.00 5.05 6.85
C ARG A 87 10.14 4.72 5.37
N GLU A 88 9.34 5.40 4.56
CA GLU A 88 9.47 5.42 3.11
C GLU A 88 9.66 6.86 2.63
N ASP A 89 10.63 7.09 1.74
CA ASP A 89 10.85 8.37 1.08
C ASP A 89 10.27 8.34 -0.33
N ASN A 90 9.28 9.20 -0.58
CA ASN A 90 8.60 9.27 -1.87
C ASN A 90 9.21 10.37 -2.75
N MET A 91 9.76 9.97 -3.91
CA MET A 91 10.24 10.88 -4.95
C MET A 91 9.22 10.96 -6.09
N PHE A 92 8.64 12.15 -6.29
CA PHE A 92 7.64 12.36 -7.33
C PHE A 92 8.26 12.83 -8.63
N TRP A 93 7.81 12.23 -9.73
CA TRP A 93 8.27 12.53 -11.08
C TRP A 93 7.12 13.10 -11.91
N ARG A 94 7.45 14.05 -12.77
CA ARG A 94 6.52 14.58 -13.77
C ARG A 94 7.10 14.26 -15.15
N ARG A 95 6.28 13.73 -16.06
CA ARG A 95 6.67 13.61 -17.46
C ARG A 95 6.92 15.01 -18.02
N ILE A 96 8.04 15.18 -18.71
CA ILE A 96 8.33 16.36 -19.50
C ILE A 96 8.12 15.98 -20.96
N ASP A 97 7.47 16.85 -21.73
CA ASP A 97 7.39 16.68 -23.17
C ASP A 97 8.81 16.71 -23.73
N ARG A 98 9.11 15.84 -24.70
CA ARG A 98 10.31 16.03 -25.51
C ARG A 98 10.04 17.20 -26.44
N GLU A 99 11.04 18.05 -26.69
CA GLU A 99 10.93 19.04 -27.77
C GLU A 99 10.49 18.33 -29.07
N GLY A 100 9.29 18.67 -29.56
CA GLY A 100 8.75 18.16 -30.82
C GLY A 100 7.51 17.24 -30.74
N ASP A 101 7.04 16.83 -29.56
CA ASP A 101 5.75 16.11 -29.43
C ASP A 101 4.60 17.13 -29.26
N GLY A 102 4.11 17.65 -30.38
CA GLY A 102 2.90 18.49 -30.49
C GLY A 102 1.96 17.97 -31.56
#